data_AF-A0A812TWF6-F1
#
_entry.id   AF-A0A812TWF6-F1
#
_cell.length_a   1.000
_cell.length_b   1.000
_cell.length_c   1.000
_cell.angle_alpha   90.00
_cell.angle_beta   90.00
_cell.angle_gamma   90.00
#
_symmetry.space_group_name_H-M   'P 1'
#
loop_
_entity.id
_entity.type
_entity.pdbx_description
1 polymer ?
#
loop_
_entity_poly.entity_id
_entity_poly.type
_entity_poly.pdbx_seq_one_letter_code
_entity_poly.pdbx_strand_id
1 'polypeptide(L)'
;MPLSEEQNKLLKTSDTAISFRSENPKKPGSKAWERFEKYKTATTIGEATNLGAQWQDISADFEKEFLTFADVDMPVISKRSAPEGSPDKEAKARSRHKPAQAHEGALSAPSNQDIANTQLEMSAATISILRTMMREELSEVEHRISSKFDASIANLHAELAAEKQARTKLEERIARLESNHDFHNKDAREDVDKSIVVIGGFGEKPMEEAEALSREVLQDERGLCDVTDTDTEPALALAR
;
A
#
# COMPACT_ATOMS: atom_id res chain seq x y z
N MET A 1 -10.94 13.84 -7.17
CA MET A 1 -11.52 12.61 -6.60
C MET A 1 -10.45 11.95 -5.76
N PRO A 2 -10.78 11.34 -4.61
CA PRO A 2 -9.82 10.53 -3.88
C PRO A 2 -9.37 9.34 -4.74
N LEU A 3 -8.09 8.97 -4.65
CA LEU A 3 -7.52 7.78 -5.28
C LEU A 3 -8.28 6.52 -4.83
N SER A 4 -8.54 5.58 -5.73
CA SER A 4 -9.14 4.29 -5.36
C SER A 4 -8.20 3.51 -4.41
N GLU A 5 -8.75 2.58 -3.63
CA GLU A 5 -7.92 1.76 -2.73
C GLU A 5 -6.88 0.93 -3.50
N GLU A 6 -7.25 0.42 -4.68
CA GLU A 6 -6.36 -0.31 -5.57
C GLU A 6 -5.23 0.57 -6.12
N GLN A 7 -5.54 1.80 -6.53
CA GLN A 7 -4.54 2.77 -6.99
C GLN A 7 -3.57 3.12 -5.85
N ASN A 8 -4.08 3.34 -4.64
CA ASN A 8 -3.24 3.59 -3.46
C ASN A 8 -2.32 2.40 -3.14
N LYS A 9 -2.82 1.17 -3.31
CA LYS A 9 -2.00 -0.04 -3.12
C LYS A 9 -0.89 -0.12 -4.15
N LEU A 10 -1.21 0.11 -5.43
CA LEU A 10 -0.23 0.09 -6.53
C LEU A 10 0.84 1.18 -6.37
N LEU A 11 0.46 2.40 -5.99
CA LEU A 11 1.42 3.49 -5.78
C LEU A 11 2.34 3.27 -4.56
N LYS A 12 1.97 2.37 -3.63
CA LYS A 12 2.79 2.02 -2.45
C LYS A 12 3.68 0.80 -2.67
N THR A 13 3.42 0.01 -3.69
CA THR A 13 4.27 -1.14 -4.07
C THR A 13 5.49 -0.63 -4.84
N SER A 14 6.70 -1.01 -4.41
CA SER A 14 7.97 -0.59 -5.02
C SER A 14 8.12 -1.02 -6.48
N ASP A 15 7.62 -2.22 -6.79
CA ASP A 15 7.86 -2.91 -8.06
C ASP A 15 6.86 -2.50 -9.14
N THR A 16 5.92 -1.61 -8.81
CA THR A 16 4.93 -1.13 -9.75
C THR A 16 5.60 -0.34 -10.87
N ALA A 17 5.44 -0.82 -12.10
CA ALA A 17 5.94 -0.17 -13.30
C ALA A 17 5.13 1.10 -13.60
N ILE A 18 5.84 2.21 -13.78
CA ILE A 18 5.28 3.54 -14.00
C ILE A 18 6.02 4.25 -15.13
N SER A 19 5.35 5.22 -15.74
CA SER A 19 5.94 6.13 -16.70
C SER A 19 5.57 7.56 -16.32
N PHE A 20 6.56 8.45 -16.30
CA PHE A 20 6.34 9.87 -16.11
C PHE A 20 6.26 10.59 -17.46
N ARG A 21 5.53 11.70 -17.47
CA ARG A 21 5.53 12.61 -18.60
C ARG A 21 6.93 13.17 -18.86
N SER A 22 7.35 13.15 -20.12
CA SER A 22 8.70 13.58 -20.53
C SER A 22 8.97 15.07 -20.25
N GLU A 23 7.95 15.91 -20.40
CA GLU A 23 8.00 17.33 -20.07
C GLU A 23 7.47 17.59 -18.67
N ASN A 24 8.22 18.35 -17.87
CA ASN A 24 7.87 18.72 -16.51
C ASN A 24 6.87 19.90 -16.49
N PRO A 25 5.60 19.68 -16.11
CA PRO A 25 4.57 20.71 -16.10
C PRO A 25 4.63 21.59 -14.84
N LYS A 26 5.55 21.33 -13.90
CA LYS A 26 5.68 22.10 -12.66
C LYS A 26 6.35 23.45 -12.93
N LYS A 27 6.13 24.41 -12.03
CA LYS A 27 6.69 25.76 -12.16
C LYS A 27 8.23 25.72 -12.08
N PRO A 28 8.96 26.21 -13.11
CA PRO A 28 10.41 26.28 -13.08
C PRO A 28 10.92 27.07 -11.87
N GLY A 29 12.01 26.60 -11.26
CA GLY A 29 12.60 27.21 -10.05
C GLY A 29 11.88 26.87 -8.74
N SER A 30 10.91 25.94 -8.76
CA SER A 30 10.33 25.39 -7.53
C SER A 30 11.02 24.10 -7.11
N LYS A 31 11.05 23.80 -5.79
CA LYS A 31 11.59 22.53 -5.28
C LYS A 31 10.89 21.29 -5.86
N ALA A 32 9.61 21.42 -6.20
CA ALA A 32 8.85 20.33 -6.82
C ALA A 32 9.31 20.08 -8.26
N TRP A 33 9.70 21.14 -9.00
CA TRP A 33 10.27 21.03 -10.34
C TRP A 33 11.62 20.32 -10.30
N GLU A 34 12.51 20.73 -9.38
CA GLU A 34 13.84 20.11 -9.22
C GLU A 34 13.75 18.62 -8.85
N ARG A 35 12.78 18.22 -8.01
CA ARG A 35 12.58 16.81 -7.67
C ARG A 35 12.03 16.02 -8.86
N PHE A 36 11.02 16.55 -9.56
CA PHE A 36 10.45 15.89 -10.73
C PHE A 36 11.50 15.65 -11.82
N GLU A 37 12.41 16.60 -12.07
CA GLU A 37 13.52 16.41 -13.01
C GLU A 37 14.43 15.23 -12.65
N LYS A 38 14.57 14.91 -11.35
CA LYS A 38 15.42 13.81 -10.89
C LYS A 38 14.77 12.44 -11.08
N TYR A 39 13.48 12.31 -10.77
CA TYR A 39 12.80 11.02 -10.80
C TYR A 39 11.99 10.76 -12.08
N LYS A 40 11.82 11.72 -13.00
CA LYS A 40 11.06 11.50 -14.24
C LYS A 40 11.63 10.40 -15.15
N THR A 41 12.90 10.02 -14.96
CA THR A 41 13.53 8.92 -15.70
C THR A 41 13.24 7.55 -15.08
N ALA A 42 12.63 7.52 -13.89
CA ALA A 42 12.32 6.28 -13.20
C ALA A 42 11.25 5.48 -13.94
N THR A 43 11.42 4.16 -13.92
CA THR A 43 10.52 3.18 -14.52
C THR A 43 9.66 2.46 -13.48
N THR A 44 10.00 2.59 -12.20
CA THR A 44 9.27 1.99 -11.08
C THR A 44 9.09 2.97 -9.92
N ILE A 45 8.09 2.72 -9.06
CA ILE A 45 7.85 3.51 -7.84
C ILE A 45 9.07 3.48 -6.91
N GLY A 46 9.71 2.31 -6.77
CA GLY A 46 10.92 2.14 -5.95
C GLY A 46 12.08 2.99 -6.47
N GLU A 47 12.31 2.99 -7.78
CA GLU A 47 13.34 3.82 -8.41
C GLU A 47 13.06 5.31 -8.24
N ALA A 48 11.80 5.75 -8.42
CA ALA A 48 11.42 7.14 -8.22
C ALA A 48 11.67 7.60 -6.77
N THR A 49 11.34 6.74 -5.81
CA THR A 49 11.55 7.01 -4.37
C THR A 49 13.04 7.11 -4.04
N ASN A 50 13.88 6.25 -4.62
CA ASN A 50 15.34 6.31 -4.47
C ASN A 50 15.94 7.60 -5.06
N LEU A 51 15.34 8.13 -6.14
CA LEU A 51 15.72 9.41 -6.75
C LEU A 51 15.19 10.63 -5.99
N GLY A 52 14.52 10.42 -4.85
CA GLY A 52 14.06 11.46 -3.94
C GLY A 52 12.61 11.90 -4.16
N ALA A 53 11.81 11.12 -4.90
CA ALA A 53 10.36 11.29 -4.89
C ALA A 53 9.82 11.02 -3.49
N GLN A 54 8.88 11.85 -3.05
CA GLN A 54 8.12 11.60 -1.82
C GLN A 54 6.73 11.07 -2.17
N TRP A 55 6.07 10.41 -1.22
CA TRP A 55 4.68 9.95 -1.40
C TRP A 55 3.75 11.06 -1.90
N GLN A 56 3.91 12.29 -1.38
CA GLN A 56 3.11 13.44 -1.82
C GLN A 56 3.39 13.87 -3.26
N ASP A 57 4.60 13.63 -3.76
CA ASP A 57 4.94 13.90 -5.17
C ASP A 57 4.31 12.83 -6.07
N ILE A 58 4.44 11.56 -5.70
CA ILE A 58 3.88 10.42 -6.45
C ILE A 58 2.35 10.50 -6.53
N SER A 59 1.67 10.75 -5.41
CA SER A 59 0.21 10.89 -5.39
C SER A 59 -0.27 12.09 -6.20
N ALA A 60 0.39 13.24 -6.06
CA ALA A 60 0.02 14.46 -6.78
C ALA A 60 0.33 14.37 -8.28
N ASP A 61 1.40 13.68 -8.67
CA ASP A 61 1.76 13.47 -10.07
C ASP A 61 0.80 12.48 -10.74
N PHE A 62 0.33 11.45 -10.02
CA PHE A 62 -0.72 10.55 -10.53
C PHE A 62 -2.08 11.26 -10.66
N GLU A 63 -2.52 12.01 -9.65
CA GLU A 63 -3.79 12.77 -9.71
C GLU A 63 -3.82 13.81 -10.84
N LYS A 64 -2.65 14.33 -11.23
CA LYS A 64 -2.51 15.31 -12.31
C LYS A 64 -2.15 14.68 -13.65
N GLU A 65 -2.16 13.35 -13.75
CA GLU A 65 -1.85 12.58 -14.96
C GLU A 65 -0.43 12.86 -15.49
N PHE A 66 0.50 13.19 -14.59
CA PHE A 66 1.94 13.29 -14.89
C PHE A 66 2.64 11.95 -14.73
N LEU A 67 1.99 10.99 -14.06
CA LEU A 67 2.41 9.61 -13.88
C LEU A 67 1.30 8.68 -14.38
N THR A 68 1.66 7.67 -15.17
CA THR A 68 0.77 6.59 -15.60
C THR A 68 1.38 5.23 -15.26
N PHE A 69 0.56 4.22 -15.02
CA PHE A 69 1.06 2.84 -14.87
C PHE A 69 1.46 2.28 -16.23
N ALA A 70 2.66 1.71 -16.34
CA ALA A 70 3.19 1.22 -17.62
C ALA A 70 2.62 -0.15 -18.01
N ASP A 71 2.12 -0.92 -17.04
CA ASP A 71 1.73 -2.33 -17.21
C ASP A 71 0.24 -2.62 -17.00
N VAL A 72 -0.59 -1.59 -16.92
CA VAL A 72 -2.04 -1.77 -16.73
C VAL A 72 -2.78 -0.98 -17.79
N ASP A 73 -3.30 -1.71 -18.78
CA ASP A 73 -4.27 -1.22 -19.77
C ASP A 73 -5.60 -0.94 -19.04
N MET A 74 -5.61 0.12 -18.23
CA MET A 74 -6.81 0.62 -17.55
C MET A 74 -7.46 1.69 -18.42
N PRO A 75 -8.79 1.64 -18.61
CA PRO A 75 -9.50 2.58 -19.46
C PRO A 75 -9.35 4.00 -18.92
N VAL A 76 -8.71 4.84 -19.74
CA VAL A 76 -8.56 6.28 -19.55
C VAL A 76 -9.94 6.91 -19.43
N ILE A 77 -10.39 7.23 -18.22
CA ILE A 77 -11.61 8.02 -18.01
C ILE A 77 -11.27 9.48 -18.28
N SER A 78 -11.32 9.83 -19.56
CA SER A 78 -11.31 11.23 -20.01
C SER A 78 -12.58 11.95 -19.54
N LYS A 79 -12.35 13.01 -18.74
CA LYS A 79 -13.08 14.30 -18.70
C LYS A 79 -14.62 14.28 -18.67
N ARG A 80 -15.16 14.75 -17.53
CA ARG A 80 -16.31 15.66 -17.54
C ARG A 80 -15.93 16.95 -16.83
N SER A 81 -16.18 18.06 -17.51
CA SER A 81 -15.92 19.43 -17.08
C SER A 81 -16.63 19.76 -15.77
N ALA A 82 -15.95 20.52 -14.91
CA ALA A 82 -16.48 21.00 -13.64
C ALA A 82 -17.63 22.01 -13.82
N PRO A 83 -18.67 21.98 -12.97
CA PRO A 83 -19.38 23.19 -12.61
C PRO A 83 -18.63 23.93 -11.49
N GLU A 84 -18.45 25.22 -11.75
CA GLU A 84 -17.91 26.30 -10.92
C GLU A 84 -18.32 26.22 -9.43
N GLY A 85 -17.35 26.46 -8.54
CA GLY A 85 -17.62 26.98 -7.19
C GLY A 85 -17.12 26.13 -6.03
N SER A 86 -15.92 26.43 -5.51
CA SER A 86 -15.71 26.42 -4.06
C SER A 86 -14.62 27.43 -3.65
N PRO A 87 -14.86 28.28 -2.64
CA PRO A 87 -14.04 29.42 -2.32
C PRO A 87 -13.11 29.10 -1.14
N ASP A 88 -11.78 29.17 -1.32
CA ASP A 88 -10.90 29.27 -0.15
C ASP A 88 -9.46 29.73 -0.47
N LYS A 89 -9.24 31.05 -0.59
CA LYS A 89 -7.88 31.63 -0.71
C LYS A 89 -7.67 33.01 -0.05
N GLU A 90 -8.49 33.43 0.92
CA GLU A 90 -8.33 34.76 1.55
C GLU A 90 -7.86 34.74 3.03
N ALA A 91 -7.48 33.60 3.58
CA ALA A 91 -7.08 33.51 4.99
C ALA A 91 -5.60 33.85 5.32
N LYS A 92 -4.74 34.15 4.32
CA LYS A 92 -3.28 34.28 4.56
C LYS A 92 -2.65 35.67 4.35
N ALA A 93 -3.44 36.72 4.10
CA ALA A 93 -2.89 38.04 3.77
C ALA A 93 -2.90 39.12 4.88
N ARG A 94 -3.39 38.88 6.10
CA ARG A 94 -3.59 39.96 7.10
C ARG A 94 -2.70 39.98 8.36
N SER A 95 -1.64 39.17 8.47
CA SER A 95 -0.79 39.16 9.68
C SER A 95 0.49 40.01 9.59
N ARG A 96 0.40 41.26 9.11
CA ARG A 96 1.50 42.23 9.25
C ARG A 96 0.95 43.64 9.43
N HIS A 97 0.83 44.12 10.67
CA HIS A 97 1.11 45.53 10.99
C HIS A 97 1.52 45.70 12.46
N LYS A 98 2.55 46.54 12.64
CA LYS A 98 3.25 46.95 13.86
C LYS A 98 2.61 48.28 14.37
N PRO A 99 2.64 48.61 15.69
CA PRO A 99 1.86 49.71 16.26
C PRO A 99 2.61 51.07 16.36
N ALA A 100 1.84 52.11 16.70
CA ALA A 100 2.17 53.52 17.04
C ALA A 100 2.18 54.49 15.82
N GLN A 101 1.64 55.71 15.82
CA GLN A 101 1.29 56.71 16.85
C GLN A 101 -0.01 57.50 16.50
N ALA A 102 -0.55 58.16 17.52
CA ALA A 102 -1.76 58.98 17.60
C ALA A 102 -1.77 60.24 16.72
N HIS A 103 -2.98 60.72 16.36
CA HIS A 103 -3.37 62.13 16.41
C HIS A 103 -4.91 62.28 16.55
N GLU A 104 -5.30 63.29 17.32
CA GLU A 104 -6.64 63.66 17.79
C GLU A 104 -7.50 64.32 16.70
N GLY A 105 -8.84 64.26 16.82
CA GLY A 105 -9.75 65.05 15.97
C GLY A 105 -11.22 64.66 16.04
N ALA A 106 -11.94 65.38 16.90
CA ALA A 106 -13.36 65.41 17.21
C ALA A 106 -14.43 65.08 16.13
N LEU A 107 -15.52 64.47 16.64
CA LEU A 107 -16.95 64.64 16.28
C LEU A 107 -17.40 64.27 14.86
N SER A 108 -18.12 63.15 14.76
CA SER A 108 -19.56 63.12 14.40
C SER A 108 -20.00 61.66 14.22
N ALA A 109 -21.04 61.26 14.95
CA ALA A 109 -21.68 59.96 14.77
C ALA A 109 -22.63 60.02 13.55
N PRO A 110 -22.54 59.09 12.59
CA PRO A 110 -23.62 58.86 11.64
C PRO A 110 -24.38 57.57 12.02
N SER A 111 -25.66 57.79 12.29
CA SER A 111 -26.81 56.98 11.91
C SER A 111 -26.62 55.46 11.71
N ASN A 112 -27.20 54.74 12.65
CA ASN A 112 -27.41 53.31 12.69
C ASN A 112 -28.57 52.89 11.75
N GLN A 113 -28.46 53.11 10.42
CA GLN A 113 -29.58 52.87 9.50
C GLN A 113 -29.31 52.08 8.21
N ASP A 114 -28.09 51.59 7.95
CA ASP A 114 -27.82 50.77 6.74
C ASP A 114 -27.36 49.35 7.04
N ILE A 115 -28.01 48.72 8.01
CA ILE A 115 -28.12 47.24 8.02
C ILE A 115 -29.59 46.89 8.21
N ALA A 116 -30.40 47.27 7.22
CA ALA A 116 -31.66 46.58 6.95
C ALA A 116 -31.33 45.14 6.53
N ASN A 117 -30.93 44.35 7.53
CA ASN A 117 -30.93 42.91 7.50
C ASN A 117 -32.31 42.49 6.98
N THR A 118 -32.32 41.64 5.97
CA THR A 118 -33.48 40.83 5.61
C THR A 118 -33.89 40.05 6.85
N GLN A 119 -34.80 40.64 7.63
CA GLN A 119 -35.21 40.18 8.93
C GLN A 119 -36.12 38.97 8.70
N LEU A 120 -35.54 37.79 8.55
CA LEU A 120 -36.22 36.56 8.90
C LEU A 120 -36.38 36.61 10.42
N GLU A 121 -37.46 37.25 10.90
CA GLU A 121 -37.93 37.16 12.27
C GLU A 121 -38.44 35.74 12.52
N MET A 122 -37.55 34.76 12.44
CA MET A 122 -37.82 33.44 12.96
C MET A 122 -37.95 33.59 14.46
N SER A 123 -39.12 33.25 14.99
CA SER A 123 -39.39 33.36 16.42
C SER A 123 -38.27 32.72 17.24
N ALA A 124 -37.99 33.23 18.44
CA ALA A 124 -37.00 32.62 19.33
C ALA A 124 -37.26 31.12 19.55
N ALA A 125 -38.53 30.70 19.49
CA ALA A 125 -38.94 29.30 19.49
C ALA A 125 -38.41 28.53 18.25
N THR A 126 -38.55 29.09 17.04
CA THR A 126 -38.03 28.49 15.79
C THR A 126 -36.51 28.34 15.83
N ILE A 127 -35.79 29.35 16.32
CA ILE A 127 -34.32 29.28 16.47
C ILE A 127 -33.93 28.24 17.52
N SER A 128 -34.69 28.13 18.61
CA SER A 128 -34.45 27.10 19.64
C SER A 128 -34.66 25.69 19.08
N ILE A 129 -35.72 25.47 18.30
CA ILE A 129 -36.01 24.18 17.65
C ILE A 129 -34.89 23.81 16.67
N LEU A 130 -34.43 24.74 15.84
CA LEU A 130 -33.33 24.48 14.91
C LEU A 130 -32.04 24.11 15.67
N ARG A 131 -31.72 24.82 16.76
CA ARG A 131 -30.55 24.51 17.60
C ARG A 131 -30.66 23.14 18.26
N THR A 132 -31.84 22.71 18.69
CA THR A 132 -32.04 21.36 19.24
C THR A 132 -31.87 20.31 18.17
N MET A 133 -32.45 20.50 16.97
CA MET A 133 -32.27 19.58 15.85
C MET A 133 -30.79 19.46 15.45
N MET A 134 -30.07 20.58 15.33
CA MET A 134 -28.64 20.54 15.01
C MET A 134 -27.80 19.85 16.08
N ARG A 135 -28.15 19.96 17.36
CA ARG A 135 -27.45 19.23 18.44
C ARG A 135 -27.72 17.74 18.38
N GLU A 136 -28.94 17.34 18.04
CA GLU A 136 -29.32 15.94 17.86
C GLU A 136 -28.58 15.32 16.67
N GLU A 137 -28.56 16.00 15.53
CA GLU A 137 -27.79 15.58 14.35
C GLU A 137 -26.29 15.47 14.62
N LEU A 138 -25.70 16.42 15.35
CA LEU A 138 -24.31 16.34 15.76
C LEU A 138 -24.05 15.15 16.70
N SER A 139 -24.94 14.92 17.66
CA SER A 139 -24.85 13.78 18.57
C SER A 139 -24.92 12.44 17.82
N GLU A 140 -25.77 12.34 16.79
CA GLU A 140 -25.84 11.15 15.95
C GLU A 140 -24.55 10.93 15.16
N VAL A 141 -23.98 12.00 14.58
CA VAL A 141 -22.72 11.93 13.87
C VAL A 141 -21.58 11.53 14.79
N GLU A 142 -21.51 12.08 16.01
CA GLU A 142 -20.53 11.71 17.04
C GLU A 142 -20.66 10.24 17.44
N HIS A 143 -21.89 9.74 17.60
CA HIS A 143 -22.12 8.32 17.90
C HIS A 143 -21.68 7.41 16.74
N ARG A 144 -22.00 7.78 15.50
CA ARG A 144 -21.56 7.02 14.30
C ARG A 144 -20.04 6.98 14.18
N ILE A 145 -19.35 8.08 14.48
CA ILE A 145 -17.88 8.13 14.47
C ILE A 145 -17.33 7.24 15.59
N SER A 146 -17.86 7.36 16.80
CA SER A 146 -17.42 6.55 17.95
C SER A 146 -17.61 5.06 17.69
N SER A 147 -18.78 4.66 17.20
CA SER A 147 -19.07 3.26 16.84
C SER A 147 -18.13 2.72 15.76
N LYS A 148 -17.82 3.51 14.73
CA LYS A 148 -16.85 3.11 13.70
C LYS A 148 -15.44 2.96 14.28
N PHE A 149 -15.06 3.86 15.18
CA PHE A 149 -13.76 3.81 15.83
C PHE A 149 -13.63 2.58 16.73
N ASP A 150 -14.64 2.31 17.55
CA ASP A 150 -14.69 1.12 18.41
C ASP A 150 -14.64 -0.18 17.60
N ALA A 151 -15.38 -0.25 16.49
CA ALA A 151 -15.34 -1.39 15.57
C ALA A 151 -13.95 -1.58 14.94
N SER A 152 -13.30 -0.48 14.53
CA SER A 152 -11.95 -0.53 13.98
C SER A 152 -10.93 -0.99 15.01
N ILE A 153 -11.03 -0.51 16.26
CA ILE A 153 -10.17 -0.95 17.36
C ILE A 153 -10.38 -2.44 17.62
N ALA A 154 -11.62 -2.89 17.71
CA ALA A 154 -11.94 -4.31 17.91
C ALA A 154 -11.33 -5.19 16.81
N ASN A 155 -11.43 -4.76 15.54
CA ASN A 155 -10.83 -5.49 14.43
C ASN A 155 -9.29 -5.55 14.53
N LEU A 156 -8.63 -4.42 14.81
CA LEU A 156 -7.18 -4.38 15.01
C LEU A 156 -6.71 -5.29 16.16
N HIS A 157 -7.46 -5.34 17.26
CA HIS A 157 -7.17 -6.25 18.36
C HIS A 157 -7.29 -7.72 17.96
N ALA A 158 -8.30 -8.07 17.16
CA ALA A 158 -8.48 -9.43 16.64
C ALA A 158 -7.34 -9.82 15.70
N GLU A 159 -6.96 -8.94 14.77
CA GLU A 159 -5.82 -9.15 13.87
C GLU A 159 -4.51 -9.33 14.65
N LEU A 160 -4.25 -8.48 15.65
CA LEU A 160 -3.08 -8.59 16.52
C LEU A 160 -3.04 -9.92 17.28
N ALA A 161 -4.19 -10.41 17.75
CA ALA A 161 -4.27 -11.70 18.44
C ALA A 161 -3.99 -12.88 17.50
N ALA A 162 -4.54 -12.84 16.29
CA ALA A 162 -4.28 -13.84 15.26
C ALA A 162 -2.80 -13.86 14.85
N GLU A 163 -2.20 -12.67 14.65
CA GLU A 163 -0.79 -12.54 14.30
C GLU A 163 0.13 -13.07 15.40
N LYS A 164 -0.17 -12.77 16.68
CA LYS A 164 0.57 -13.34 17.81
C LYS A 164 0.50 -14.86 17.84
N GLN A 165 -0.67 -15.46 17.57
CA GLN A 165 -0.81 -16.91 17.52
C GLN A 165 -0.07 -17.54 16.32
N ALA A 166 -0.07 -16.88 15.17
CA ALA A 166 0.70 -17.32 14.01
C ALA A 166 2.20 -17.29 14.33
N ARG A 167 2.66 -16.22 14.97
CA ARG A 167 4.05 -16.07 15.40
C ARG A 167 4.49 -17.16 16.38
N THR A 168 3.70 -17.48 17.41
CA THR A 168 4.07 -18.55 18.35
C THR A 168 4.18 -19.92 17.66
N LYS A 169 3.28 -20.22 16.71
CA LYS A 169 3.37 -21.47 15.92
C LYS A 169 4.64 -21.53 15.08
N LEU A 170 5.06 -20.40 14.49
CA LEU A 170 6.30 -20.32 13.73
C LEU A 170 7.52 -20.47 14.63
N GLU A 171 7.53 -19.80 15.79
CA GLU A 171 8.60 -19.93 16.79
C GLU A 171 8.72 -21.38 17.29
N GLU A 172 7.62 -22.08 17.56
CA GLU A 172 7.63 -23.51 17.90
C GLU A 172 8.18 -24.39 16.78
N ARG A 173 7.81 -24.11 15.51
CA ARG A 173 8.32 -24.85 14.36
C ARG A 173 9.83 -24.64 14.20
N ILE A 174 10.31 -23.40 14.37
CA ILE A 174 11.73 -23.07 14.31
C ILE A 174 12.47 -23.80 15.42
N ALA A 175 12.00 -23.73 16.66
CA ALA A 175 12.63 -24.42 17.79
C ALA A 175 12.74 -25.95 17.58
N ARG A 176 11.70 -26.58 16.99
CA ARG A 176 11.75 -28.01 16.62
C ARG A 176 12.78 -28.27 15.53
N LEU A 177 12.86 -27.41 14.52
CA LEU A 177 13.82 -27.54 13.43
C LEU A 177 15.26 -27.35 13.91
N GLU A 178 15.51 -26.38 14.79
CA GLU A 178 16.82 -26.15 15.41
C GLU A 178 17.25 -27.36 16.24
N SER A 179 16.35 -27.88 17.10
CA SER A 179 16.59 -29.11 17.86
C SER A 179 16.93 -30.29 16.94
N ASN A 180 16.19 -30.49 15.84
CA ASN A 180 16.44 -31.59 14.92
C ASN A 180 17.73 -31.40 14.09
N HIS A 181 18.08 -30.16 13.76
CA HIS A 181 19.29 -29.85 12.99
C HIS A 181 20.57 -30.13 13.80
N ASP A 182 20.55 -29.90 15.11
CA ASP A 182 21.69 -30.21 16.00
C ASP A 182 21.99 -31.71 16.10
N PHE A 183 20.99 -32.59 15.91
CA PHE A 183 21.21 -34.04 15.82
C PHE A 183 21.73 -34.46 14.44
N HIS A 184 21.16 -33.94 13.35
CA HIS A 184 21.60 -34.32 12.01
C HIS A 184 22.96 -33.76 11.60
N ASN A 185 23.41 -32.62 12.12
CA ASN A 185 24.71 -32.06 11.74
C ASN A 185 25.91 -32.76 12.41
N LYS A 186 25.68 -33.55 13.47
CA LYS A 186 26.73 -34.40 14.07
C LYS A 186 26.88 -35.76 13.37
N ASP A 187 25.78 -36.32 12.87
CA ASP A 187 25.77 -37.66 12.25
C ASP A 187 25.75 -37.65 10.70
N ALA A 188 25.39 -36.54 10.03
CA ALA A 188 25.33 -36.50 8.55
C ALA A 188 26.71 -36.45 7.84
N ARG A 189 27.81 -36.57 8.58
CA ARG A 189 29.12 -36.90 8.00
C ARG A 189 29.42 -38.40 8.01
N GLU A 190 28.53 -39.23 8.55
CA GLU A 190 28.67 -40.68 8.57
C GLU A 190 27.97 -41.31 7.36
N ASP A 191 28.77 -41.99 6.53
CA ASP A 191 28.41 -43.08 5.62
C ASP A 191 27.27 -42.86 4.62
N VAL A 192 27.38 -41.82 3.77
CA VAL A 192 26.69 -41.86 2.48
C VAL A 192 27.38 -42.90 1.60
N ASP A 193 26.69 -44.02 1.35
CA ASP A 193 27.16 -45.06 0.44
C ASP A 193 27.24 -44.52 -0.99
N LYS A 194 28.46 -44.22 -1.44
CA LYS A 194 28.75 -43.67 -2.78
C LYS A 194 28.53 -44.68 -3.91
N SER A 195 28.24 -45.94 -3.59
CA SER A 195 27.85 -46.94 -4.58
C SER A 195 26.38 -46.83 -4.98
N ILE A 196 25.59 -45.97 -4.33
CA ILE A 196 24.17 -45.79 -4.62
C ILE A 196 23.91 -44.40 -5.21
N VAL A 197 23.29 -44.36 -6.37
CA VAL A 197 22.79 -43.13 -7.00
C VAL A 197 21.26 -43.10 -6.91
N VAL A 198 20.72 -42.03 -6.35
CA VAL A 198 19.27 -41.80 -6.31
C VAL A 198 18.87 -40.97 -7.52
N ILE A 199 17.98 -41.50 -8.35
CA ILE A 199 17.41 -40.81 -9.51
C ILE A 199 15.96 -40.46 -9.17
N GLY A 200 15.61 -39.19 -9.33
CA GLY A 200 14.26 -38.68 -9.06
C GLY A 200 13.81 -37.66 -10.12
N GLY A 201 12.61 -37.12 -9.95
CA GLY A 201 12.02 -36.17 -10.90
C GLY A 201 11.07 -36.79 -11.92
N PHE A 202 10.54 -37.98 -11.64
CA PHE A 202 9.63 -38.70 -12.53
C PHE A 202 8.20 -38.11 -12.59
N GLY A 203 7.88 -37.08 -11.80
CA GLY A 203 6.58 -36.39 -11.83
C GLY A 203 5.43 -37.35 -11.51
N GLU A 204 4.45 -37.44 -12.41
CA GLU A 204 3.31 -38.35 -12.32
C GLU A 204 3.54 -39.70 -13.04
N LYS A 205 4.75 -39.95 -13.55
CA LYS A 205 5.03 -41.20 -14.26
C LYS A 205 4.87 -42.40 -13.31
N PRO A 206 4.21 -43.48 -13.76
CA PRO A 206 4.12 -44.69 -12.97
C PRO A 206 5.51 -45.26 -12.74
N MET A 207 5.66 -45.96 -11.62
CA MET A 207 6.91 -46.56 -11.15
C MET A 207 7.61 -47.39 -12.24
N GLU A 208 6.85 -48.17 -13.01
CA GLU A 208 7.36 -48.99 -14.11
C GLU A 208 7.98 -48.17 -15.26
N GLU A 209 7.45 -46.98 -15.55
CA GLU A 209 8.00 -46.08 -16.58
C GLU A 209 9.26 -45.38 -16.06
N ALA A 210 9.30 -45.05 -14.76
CA ALA A 210 10.48 -44.47 -14.12
C ALA A 210 11.67 -45.45 -14.11
N GLU A 211 11.41 -46.73 -13.82
CA GLU A 211 12.40 -47.81 -13.87
C GLU A 211 12.97 -48.00 -15.27
N ALA A 212 12.09 -48.09 -16.27
CA ALA A 212 12.48 -48.26 -17.67
C ALA A 212 13.37 -47.11 -18.15
N LEU A 213 13.00 -45.87 -17.82
CA LEU A 213 13.78 -44.68 -18.17
C LEU A 213 15.14 -44.67 -17.48
N SER A 214 15.18 -45.07 -16.20
CA SER A 214 16.42 -45.16 -15.43
C SER A 214 17.36 -46.22 -16.00
N ARG A 215 16.81 -47.40 -16.34
CA ARG A 215 17.57 -48.49 -16.96
C ARG A 215 18.06 -48.12 -18.36
N GLU A 216 17.29 -47.36 -19.14
CA GLU A 216 17.72 -46.87 -20.46
C GLU A 216 18.89 -45.89 -20.34
N VAL A 217 18.79 -44.91 -19.44
CA VAL A 217 19.84 -43.89 -19.25
C VAL A 217 21.13 -44.50 -18.71
N LEU A 218 21.03 -45.55 -17.90
CA LEU A 218 22.18 -46.17 -17.23
C LEU A 218 22.80 -47.35 -18.00
N GLN A 219 22.20 -47.79 -19.12
CA GLN A 219 22.70 -48.93 -19.90
C GLN A 219 24.11 -48.74 -20.47
N ASP A 220 24.52 -47.49 -20.71
CA ASP A 220 25.85 -47.16 -21.26
C ASP A 220 26.89 -46.81 -20.17
N GLU A 221 26.48 -46.74 -18.90
CA GLU A 221 27.33 -46.37 -17.77
C GLU A 221 28.05 -47.60 -17.19
N ARG A 222 29.38 -47.60 -17.23
CA ARG A 222 30.21 -48.68 -16.65
C ARG A 222 30.27 -48.55 -15.14
N GLY A 223 29.38 -49.24 -14.43
CA GLY A 223 29.45 -49.38 -12.98
C GLY A 223 28.10 -49.45 -12.26
N LEU A 224 27.01 -49.02 -12.91
CA LEU A 224 25.65 -49.14 -12.39
C LEU A 224 24.95 -50.31 -13.10
N CYS A 225 24.86 -51.45 -12.43
CA CYS A 225 24.33 -52.69 -13.00
C CYS A 225 22.90 -52.98 -12.57
N ASP A 226 22.43 -52.39 -11.47
CA ASP A 226 21.16 -52.74 -10.84
C ASP A 226 20.33 -51.49 -10.55
N VAL A 227 19.07 -51.50 -10.98
CA VAL A 227 18.09 -50.44 -10.70
C VAL A 227 17.00 -51.07 -9.86
N THR A 228 16.83 -50.55 -8.64
CA THR A 228 15.81 -51.00 -7.69
C THR A 228 14.90 -49.84 -7.35
N ASP A 229 13.61 -50.07 -7.41
CA ASP A 229 12.63 -49.04 -7.10
C ASP A 229 12.27 -49.03 -5.62
N THR A 230 11.98 -47.85 -5.11
CA THR A 230 11.39 -47.70 -3.78
C THR A 230 9.92 -47.30 -3.92
N ASP A 231 9.03 -48.03 -3.23
CA ASP A 231 7.58 -47.80 -3.22
C ASP A 231 7.26 -46.52 -2.42
N THR A 232 7.60 -45.38 -3.02
CA THR A 232 7.49 -44.04 -2.45
C THR A 232 6.85 -43.10 -3.46
N GLU A 233 5.99 -42.20 -2.98
CA GLU A 233 5.48 -41.08 -3.80
C GLU A 233 6.22 -39.79 -3.42
N PRO A 234 6.87 -39.09 -4.36
CA PRO A 234 6.99 -39.40 -5.79
C PRO A 234 7.94 -40.58 -6.08
N ALA A 235 7.74 -41.27 -7.21
CA ALA A 235 8.55 -42.44 -7.60
C ALA A 235 10.06 -42.11 -7.59
N LEU A 236 10.85 -43.01 -6.99
CA LEU A 236 12.30 -42.90 -6.87
C LEU A 236 12.96 -44.21 -7.32
N ALA A 237 13.95 -44.08 -8.22
CA ALA A 237 14.76 -45.19 -8.70
C ALA A 237 16.16 -45.13 -8.06
N LEU A 238 16.62 -46.25 -7.51
CA LEU A 238 17.95 -46.40 -6.92
C LEU A 238 18.82 -47.21 -7.87
N ALA A 239 19.96 -46.66 -8.28
CA ALA A 239 20.92 -47.36 -9.11
C ALA A 239 22.20 -47.70 -8.35
N ARG A 240 22.70 -48.91 -8.54
CA ARG A 240 23.91 -49.47 -7.92
C ARG A 240 24.84 -50.11 -8.93
#